data_AF-A0A367LUF5-F1
#
_entry.id   AF-A0A367LUF5-F1
#
_cell.length_a   1.000
_cell.length_b   1.000
_cell.length_c   1.000
_cell.angle_alpha   90.00
_cell.angle_beta   90.00
_cell.angle_gamma   90.00
#
_symmetry.space_group_name_H-M   'P 1'
#
loop_
_entity.id
_entity.type
_entity.pdbx_description
1 polymer ?
#
loop_
_entity_poly.entity_id
_entity_poly.type
_entity_poly.pdbx_seq_one_letter_code
_entity_poly.pdbx_strand_id
1 'polypeptide(L)'
;LPHAVDEIVNGYDTPDMIRQIKERFWLYADGEYRPTRQIRIYPDASGDSRKSVRASETDIALLKQAGFVVSAPAANPPVKDRINSMNAMFCNAKGER
;
A
#
# COMPACT_ATOMS: atom_id res chain seq x y z
N LEU A 1 -3.00 -11.38 -14.09
CA LEU A 1 -3.90 -11.11 -12.93
C LEU A 1 -3.02 -10.77 -11.74
N PRO A 2 -3.35 -9.74 -10.94
CA PRO A 2 -2.69 -9.52 -9.66
C PRO A 2 -2.76 -10.78 -8.78
N HIS A 3 -1.68 -11.04 -8.06
CA HIS A 3 -1.55 -12.16 -7.14
C HIS A 3 -1.07 -11.60 -5.79
N ALA A 4 -1.64 -12.08 -4.69
CA ALA A 4 -1.15 -11.75 -3.36
C ALA A 4 0.12 -12.59 -3.12
N VAL A 5 1.26 -11.92 -3.02
CA VAL A 5 2.58 -12.58 -2.88
C VAL A 5 3.04 -12.62 -1.43
N ASP A 6 2.64 -11.65 -0.62
CA ASP A 6 3.22 -11.42 0.69
C ASP A 6 2.32 -10.53 1.57
N GLU A 7 2.57 -10.55 2.87
CA GLU A 7 1.91 -9.73 3.89
C GLU A 7 2.95 -9.09 4.83
N ILE A 8 2.74 -7.83 5.19
CA ILE A 8 3.52 -7.11 6.21
C ILE A 8 2.56 -6.80 7.36
N VAL A 9 2.79 -7.42 8.52
CA VAL A 9 1.95 -7.27 9.72
C VAL A 9 2.78 -6.72 10.88
N ASN A 10 2.11 -6.14 11.89
CA ASN A 10 2.73 -5.60 13.12
C ASN A 10 3.70 -4.41 12.90
N GLY A 11 3.49 -3.59 11.88
CA GLY A 11 4.16 -2.29 11.76
C GLY A 11 3.72 -1.34 12.88
N TYR A 12 4.66 -0.69 13.55
CA TYR A 12 4.35 0.18 14.70
C TYR A 12 3.73 1.52 14.26
N ASP A 13 4.32 2.15 13.26
CA ASP A 13 3.87 3.41 12.68
C ASP A 13 4.18 3.48 11.17
N THR A 14 3.73 4.56 10.51
CA THR A 14 3.94 4.76 9.06
C THR A 14 5.42 4.80 8.66
N PRO A 15 6.33 5.49 9.40
CA PRO A 15 7.77 5.38 9.18
C PRO A 15 8.33 3.96 9.25
N ASP A 16 7.91 3.17 10.24
CA ASP A 16 8.34 1.77 10.36
C ASP A 16 7.83 0.92 9.20
N MET A 17 6.58 1.10 8.78
CA MET A 17 6.03 0.44 7.59
C MET A 17 6.81 0.83 6.32
N ILE A 18 7.15 2.11 6.13
CA ILE A 18 7.98 2.59 5.01
C ILE A 18 9.32 1.86 5.01
N ARG A 19 9.98 1.78 6.17
CA ARG A 19 11.28 1.09 6.32
C ARG A 19 11.17 -0.38 5.93
N GLN A 20 10.17 -1.10 6.47
CA GLN A 20 9.95 -2.52 6.17
C GLN A 20 9.69 -2.77 4.67
N ILE A 21 8.90 -1.89 4.01
CA ILE A 21 8.65 -1.99 2.56
C ILE A 21 9.95 -1.80 1.76
N LYS A 22 10.78 -0.80 2.12
CA LYS A 22 12.07 -0.56 1.44
C LYS A 22 13.03 -1.73 1.64
N GLU A 23 13.13 -2.25 2.86
CA GLU A 23 13.96 -3.41 3.20
C GLU A 23 13.63 -4.64 2.36
N ARG A 24 12.34 -4.93 2.18
CA ARG A 24 11.90 -6.10 1.42
C ARG A 24 12.11 -5.96 -0.07
N PHE A 25 11.96 -4.75 -0.61
CA PHE A 25 11.71 -4.58 -2.04
C PHE A 25 12.72 -3.73 -2.79
N TRP A 26 13.53 -2.94 -2.10
CA TRP A 26 14.57 -2.10 -2.67
C TRP A 26 15.97 -2.59 -2.28
N LEU A 27 16.98 -2.14 -3.02
CA LEU A 27 18.37 -2.49 -2.75
C LEU A 27 18.93 -1.56 -1.66
N TYR A 28 19.58 -2.11 -0.65
CA TYR A 28 20.38 -1.31 0.28
C TYR A 28 21.83 -1.21 -0.23
N ALA A 29 22.30 0.01 -0.50
CA ALA A 29 23.66 0.28 -0.97
C ALA A 29 24.14 1.65 -0.45
N ASP A 30 25.42 1.77 -0.13
CA ASP A 30 26.05 3.04 0.29
C ASP A 30 25.35 3.75 1.47
N GLY A 31 24.72 2.98 2.37
CA GLY A 31 24.02 3.51 3.54
C GLY A 31 22.56 3.89 3.31
N GLU A 32 22.02 3.71 2.10
CA GLU A 32 20.68 4.13 1.70
C GLU A 32 19.91 3.07 0.89
N TYR A 33 18.58 3.15 0.88
CA TYR A 33 17.74 2.31 0.04
C TYR A 33 17.55 2.93 -1.34
N ARG A 34 17.92 2.20 -2.40
CA ARG A 34 17.77 2.60 -3.80
C ARG A 34 16.58 1.88 -4.45
N PRO A 35 15.63 2.62 -5.06
CA PRO A 35 14.45 2.04 -5.69
C PRO A 35 14.84 1.22 -6.93
N THR A 36 14.79 -0.11 -6.81
CA THR A 36 15.00 -1.04 -7.93
C THR A 36 13.71 -1.34 -8.71
N ARG A 37 12.56 -1.01 -8.10
CA ARG A 37 11.24 -1.16 -8.71
C ARG A 37 10.29 -0.09 -8.18
N GLN A 38 9.35 0.32 -9.05
CA GLN A 38 8.29 1.23 -8.66
C GLN A 38 7.29 0.53 -7.74
N ILE A 39 7.03 1.13 -6.57
CA ILE A 39 6.04 0.65 -5.62
C ILE A 39 4.88 1.65 -5.61
N ARG A 40 3.68 1.16 -5.94
CA ARG A 40 2.44 1.93 -5.89
C ARG A 40 1.62 1.51 -4.68
N ILE A 41 1.23 2.48 -3.87
CA ILE A 41 0.50 2.26 -2.63
C ILE A 41 -0.91 2.83 -2.78
N TYR A 42 -1.89 2.00 -2.43
CA TYR A 42 -3.31 2.34 -2.41
C TYR A 42 -3.78 2.37 -0.95
N PRO A 43 -3.60 3.50 -0.25
CA PRO A 43 -4.08 3.62 1.13
C PRO A 43 -5.60 3.64 1.15
N ASP A 44 -6.19 3.22 2.27
CA ASP A 44 -7.62 3.35 2.49
C ASP A 44 -8.00 4.84 2.54
N ALA A 45 -9.11 5.21 1.89
CA ALA A 45 -9.55 6.60 1.80
C ALA A 45 -9.83 7.26 3.17
N SER A 46 -10.05 6.47 4.24
CA SER A 46 -10.16 7.01 5.61
C SER A 46 -8.84 7.49 6.22
N GLY A 47 -7.70 7.21 5.56
CA GLY A 47 -6.36 7.61 6.00
C GLY A 47 -6.15 9.12 6.10
N ASP A 48 -6.97 9.94 5.44
CA ASP A 48 -6.89 11.41 5.55
C ASP A 48 -7.22 11.93 6.97
N SER A 49 -7.91 11.11 7.77
CA SER A 49 -8.25 11.42 9.17
C SER A 49 -7.26 10.86 10.20
N ARG A 50 -6.35 9.96 9.78
CA ARG A 50 -5.39 9.34 10.72
C ARG A 50 -4.19 10.27 10.87
N LYS A 51 -4.27 11.18 11.85
CA LYS A 51 -3.11 11.95 12.30
C LYS A 51 -2.12 10.99 12.96
N SER A 52 -1.02 10.69 12.29
CA SER A 52 0.18 10.12 12.91
C SER A 52 0.65 11.02 14.05
N VAL A 53 1.18 10.44 15.12
CA VAL A 53 1.47 11.03 16.45
C VAL A 53 2.43 12.25 16.44
N ARG A 54 2.84 12.76 15.27
CA ARG A 54 3.57 14.02 15.07
C ARG A 54 2.71 14.99 14.27
N ALA A 55 2.17 16.00 14.95
CA ALA A 55 1.01 16.81 14.61
C ALA A 55 1.04 17.66 13.30
N SER A 56 1.91 17.38 12.32
CA SER A 56 2.02 18.18 11.09
C SER A 56 2.14 17.40 9.78
N GLU A 57 2.48 16.11 9.79
CA GLU A 57 2.63 15.33 8.56
C GLU A 57 1.63 14.17 8.50
N THR A 58 0.93 14.04 7.37
CA THR A 58 -0.03 12.95 7.12
C THR A 58 0.69 11.70 6.63
N ASP A 59 0.10 10.53 6.86
CA ASP A 59 0.63 9.25 6.35
C ASP A 59 0.89 9.30 4.83
N ILE A 60 0.01 9.95 4.08
CA ILE A 60 0.13 10.16 2.63
C ILE A 60 1.39 10.97 2.28
N ALA A 61 1.70 12.01 3.06
CA ALA A 61 2.88 12.84 2.84
C ALA A 61 4.15 12.03 3.08
N LEU A 62 4.22 11.27 4.18
CA LEU A 62 5.36 10.40 4.50
C LEU A 62 5.63 9.36 3.40
N LEU A 63 4.56 8.73 2.89
CA LEU A 63 4.68 7.74 1.81
C LEU A 63 5.19 8.36 0.49
N LYS A 64 4.74 9.58 0.16
CA LYS A 64 5.22 10.31 -1.03
C LYS A 64 6.69 10.72 -0.87
N GLN A 65 7.05 11.29 0.29
CA GLN A 65 8.44 11.67 0.60
C GLN A 65 9.38 10.46 0.58
N ALA A 66 8.88 9.27 0.95
CA ALA A 66 9.64 8.04 0.90
C ALA A 66 9.98 7.54 -0.53
N GLY A 67 9.40 8.16 -1.57
CA GLY A 67 9.61 7.80 -2.97
C GLY A 67 8.57 6.83 -3.54
N PHE A 68 7.47 6.59 -2.84
CA PHE A 68 6.39 5.74 -3.32
C PHE A 68 5.38 6.51 -4.18
N VAL A 69 4.76 5.82 -5.13
CA VAL A 69 3.64 6.37 -5.89
C VAL A 69 2.36 6.12 -5.10
N VAL A 70 1.80 7.17 -4.49
CA VAL A 70 0.60 7.04 -3.65
C VAL A 70 -0.65 7.40 -4.44
N SER A 71 -1.59 6.46 -4.52
CA SER A 71 -2.89 6.61 -5.15
C SER A 71 -3.99 6.59 -4.10
N ALA A 72 -4.23 7.74 -3.46
CA ALA A 72 -5.25 7.92 -2.43
C ALA A 72 -6.50 8.59 -3.04
N PRO A 73 -7.55 7.84 -3.43
CA PRO A 73 -8.80 8.45 -3.85
C PRO A 73 -9.50 9.13 -2.67
N ALA A 74 -10.29 10.17 -2.94
CA ALA A 74 -11.03 10.91 -1.91
C ALA A 74 -12.08 10.05 -1.16
N ALA A 75 -12.55 8.98 -1.80
CA ALA A 75 -13.48 8.03 -1.21
C ALA A 75 -13.21 6.62 -1.76
N ASN A 76 -13.50 5.62 -0.93
CA ASN A 76 -13.50 4.23 -1.36
C ASN A 76 -14.73 3.94 -2.24
N PRO A 77 -14.61 3.06 -3.25
CA PRO A 77 -15.77 2.62 -4.02
C PRO A 77 -16.76 1.84 -3.12
N PRO A 78 -18.05 1.74 -3.50
CA PRO A 78 -19.06 1.02 -2.75
C PRO A 78 -18.64 -0.42 -2.39
N VAL A 79 -19.02 -0.89 -1.21
CA VAL A 79 -18.68 -2.24 -0.70
C VAL A 79 -19.03 -3.33 -1.71
N LYS A 80 -20.21 -3.23 -2.33
CA LYS A 80 -20.70 -4.17 -3.35
C LYS A 80 -19.74 -4.30 -4.53
N ASP A 81 -19.20 -3.18 -5.01
CA ASP A 81 -18.30 -3.17 -6.17
C ASP A 81 -16.94 -3.77 -5.82
N ARG A 82 -16.46 -3.56 -4.58
CA ARG A 82 -15.21 -4.19 -4.09
C ARG A 82 -15.35 -5.71 -3.98
N ILE A 83 -16.48 -6.20 -3.46
CA ILE A 83 -16.77 -7.64 -3.36
C ILE A 83 -16.88 -8.25 -4.76
N ASN A 84 -17.63 -7.62 -5.66
CA ASN A 84 -17.78 -8.10 -7.03
C ASN A 84 -16.45 -8.14 -7.78
N SER A 85 -15.61 -7.11 -7.62
CA SER A 85 -14.29 -7.03 -8.25
C SER A 85 -13.36 -8.14 -7.75
N MET A 86 -13.36 -8.44 -6.45
CA MET A 86 -12.61 -9.57 -5.89
C MET A 86 -13.17 -10.90 -6.40
N ASN A 87 -14.49 -11.07 -6.40
CA ASN A 87 -15.12 -12.32 -6.83
C ASN A 87 -14.86 -12.64 -8.31
N ALA A 88 -14.85 -11.63 -9.17
CA ALA A 88 -14.49 -11.78 -10.59
C ALA A 88 -13.03 -12.24 -10.82
N MET A 89 -12.16 -12.11 -9.81
CA MET A 89 -10.79 -12.61 -9.88
C MET A 89 -10.70 -14.11 -9.56
N PHE A 90 -11.71 -14.68 -8.89
CA PHE A 90 -11.80 -16.11 -8.64
C PHE A 90 -12.38 -16.84 -9.83
N CYS A 91 -11.91 -18.07 -10.05
CA CYS A 91 -12.54 -18.96 -11.01
C CYS A 91 -13.93 -19.38 -10.49
N ASN A 92 -14.91 -19.48 -11.39
CA ASN A 92 -16.18 -20.13 -11.12
C ASN A 92 -15.98 -21.65 -10.90
N ALA A 93 -17.05 -22.38 -10.56
CA ALA A 93 -16.98 -23.83 -10.31
C ALA A 93 -16.52 -24.66 -11.52
N LYS A 94 -16.47 -24.08 -12.73
CA LYS A 94 -15.97 -24.70 -13.97
C LYS A 94 -14.52 -24.30 -14.30
N GLY A 95 -13.85 -23.52 -13.45
CA GLY A 95 -12.49 -23.05 -13.68
C GLY A 95 -12.40 -21.80 -14.57
N GLU A 96 -13.53 -21.25 -15.02
CA GLU A 96 -13.58 -20.10 -15.91
C GLU A 96 -13.59 -18.80 -15.10
N ARG A 97 -13.06 -17.72 -15.68
CA ARG A 97 -13.07 -16.37 -15.08
C ARG A 97 -13.91 -15.45 -15.95
#